data_AF-A0A1S3IN58-F1
#
_entry.id   AF-A0A1S3IN58-F1
#
_cell.length_a   1.000
_cell.length_b   1.000
_cell.length_c   1.000
_cell.angle_alpha   90.00
_cell.angle_beta   90.00
_cell.angle_gamma   90.00
#
_symmetry.space_group_name_H-M   'P 1'
#
loop_
_entity.id
_entity.type
_entity.pdbx_description
1 polymer ?
#
loop_
_entity_poly.entity_id
_entity_poly.type
_entity_poly.pdbx_seq_one_letter_code
_entity_poly.pdbx_strand_id
1 'polypeptide(L)'
;MAAGMEDMDLFTQELMKGIMDKATDHHDEAAKIKTAVNVTESRSQTSITLAEQLEERLKKLDTDPFDEDEAELRFLHSKPTCFVLIGKPGAGKTALGRRLAAEWKCEFVHATDIIMQAIEMQTERGNIVSEILLRGEAIPEEIVAKMIEEKINSMEVAHHGYILDGFPSLSEEYMSLKDQLELVRNWKMKPDFIINLKMPDKDLERRRLGQRVDPVTGEIYTQEMYAPDKPKEVQFIDKASLFNNKKEMYI
;
A
#
# COMPACT_ATOMS: atom_id res chain seq x y z
N MET A 1 24.65 -4.40 -38.16
CA MET A 1 25.16 -5.63 -37.52
C MET A 1 24.03 -6.64 -37.54
N ALA A 2 24.03 -7.50 -38.56
CA ALA A 2 22.95 -8.44 -38.87
C ALA A 2 23.44 -9.86 -38.58
N ALA A 3 23.43 -10.25 -37.31
CA ALA A 3 23.70 -11.61 -36.86
C ALA A 3 23.17 -11.77 -35.43
N GLY A 4 21.91 -12.17 -35.29
CA GLY A 4 21.27 -12.39 -33.98
C GLY A 4 19.74 -12.44 -34.00
N MET A 5 19.11 -12.72 -35.14
CA MET A 5 17.64 -12.68 -35.30
C MET A 5 16.98 -14.04 -35.58
N GLU A 6 17.67 -15.17 -35.38
CA GLU A 6 17.09 -16.48 -35.73
C GLU A 6 16.46 -17.26 -34.56
N ASP A 7 16.55 -16.78 -33.31
CA ASP A 7 15.93 -17.43 -32.13
C ASP A 7 14.97 -16.50 -31.36
N MET A 8 14.16 -15.69 -32.06
CA MET A 8 13.07 -14.93 -31.44
C MET A 8 11.71 -15.49 -31.84
N ASP A 9 10.90 -15.86 -30.83
CA ASP A 9 9.54 -16.37 -30.99
C ASP A 9 8.67 -15.40 -31.82
N LEU A 10 7.76 -15.97 -32.61
CA LEU A 10 6.93 -15.24 -33.58
C LEU A 10 6.14 -14.10 -32.91
N PHE A 11 5.75 -14.31 -31.65
CA PHE A 11 5.07 -13.33 -30.82
C PHE A 11 5.94 -12.08 -30.54
N THR A 12 7.25 -12.28 -30.30
CA THR A 12 8.19 -11.18 -30.07
C THR A 12 8.45 -10.39 -31.35
N GLN A 13 8.46 -11.06 -32.50
CA GLN A 13 8.58 -10.41 -33.80
C GLN A 13 7.33 -9.58 -34.15
N GLU A 14 6.13 -10.10 -33.89
CA GLU A 14 4.87 -9.35 -34.07
C GLU A 14 4.75 -8.16 -33.10
N LEU A 15 5.17 -8.33 -31.84
CA LEU A 15 5.18 -7.26 -30.85
C LEU A 15 6.15 -6.14 -31.25
N MET A 16 7.36 -6.47 -31.68
CA MET A 16 8.36 -5.49 -32.13
C MET A 16 7.94 -4.81 -33.43
N LYS A 17 7.28 -5.53 -34.35
CA LYS A 17 6.69 -4.95 -35.56
C LYS A 17 5.54 -3.98 -35.23
N GLY A 18 4.67 -4.35 -34.29
CA GLY A 18 3.57 -3.49 -33.83
C GLY A 18 4.04 -2.26 -33.03
N ILE A 19 5.19 -2.35 -32.34
CA ILE A 19 5.85 -1.20 -31.68
C ILE A 19 6.50 -0.28 -32.72
N MET A 20 7.17 -0.84 -33.75
CA MET A 20 7.76 -0.05 -34.83
C MET A 20 6.71 0.64 -35.71
N ASP A 21 5.61 -0.03 -36.05
CA ASP A 21 4.51 0.56 -36.84
C ASP A 21 3.83 1.71 -36.06
N LYS A 22 3.68 1.59 -34.73
CA LYS A 22 3.19 2.69 -33.88
C LYS A 22 4.18 3.85 -33.76
N ALA A 23 5.49 3.58 -33.72
CA ALA A 23 6.52 4.62 -33.68
C ALA A 23 6.56 5.44 -34.98
N THR A 24 6.34 4.80 -36.14
CA THR A 24 6.24 5.50 -37.43
C THR A 24 4.99 6.38 -37.56
N ASP A 25 3.85 5.96 -37.00
CA ASP A 25 2.63 6.78 -36.98
C ASP A 25 2.79 8.05 -36.13
N HIS A 26 3.50 7.97 -35.00
CA HIS A 26 3.76 9.13 -34.15
C HIS A 26 4.66 10.18 -34.81
N HIS A 27 5.59 9.77 -35.69
CA HIS A 27 6.45 10.70 -36.42
C HIS A 27 5.68 11.47 -37.50
N ASP A 28 4.74 10.80 -38.19
CA ASP A 28 3.86 11.40 -39.19
C ASP A 28 2.82 12.35 -38.57
N GLU A 29 2.36 12.06 -37.36
CA GLU A 29 1.45 12.92 -36.61
C GLU A 29 2.14 14.21 -36.13
N ALA A 30 3.39 14.11 -35.64
CA ALA A 30 4.20 15.27 -35.26
C ALA A 30 4.51 16.18 -36.47
N ALA A 31 4.74 15.62 -37.66
CA ALA A 31 4.97 16.38 -38.90
C ALA A 31 3.69 17.11 -39.38
N LYS A 32 2.52 16.48 -39.24
CA LYS A 32 1.22 17.11 -39.54
C LYS A 32 0.91 18.27 -38.59
N ILE A 33 1.25 18.13 -37.30
CA ILE A 33 1.05 19.19 -36.30
C ILE A 33 2.02 20.35 -36.51
N LYS A 34 3.31 20.10 -36.78
CA LYS A 34 4.29 21.17 -37.12
C LYS A 34 3.85 21.98 -38.35
N THR A 35 3.22 21.32 -39.33
CA THR A 35 2.63 21.99 -40.50
C THR A 35 1.41 22.84 -40.14
N ALA A 36 0.54 22.35 -39.24
CA ALA A 36 -0.65 23.07 -38.80
C ALA A 36 -0.33 24.35 -37.98
N VAL A 37 0.74 24.31 -37.17
CA VAL A 37 1.18 25.46 -36.35
C VAL A 37 1.60 26.65 -37.21
N ASN A 38 2.31 26.41 -38.33
CA ASN A 38 2.73 27.46 -39.28
C ASN A 38 1.55 28.16 -39.99
N VAL A 39 0.33 27.60 -39.95
CA VAL A 39 -0.86 28.16 -40.62
C VAL A 39 -1.66 29.09 -39.70
N THR A 40 -1.39 29.12 -38.40
CA THR A 40 -2.23 29.78 -37.38
C THR A 40 -1.74 31.13 -36.85
N GLU A 41 -0.85 31.85 -37.56
CA GLU A 41 -0.34 33.18 -37.14
C GLU A 41 -1.33 34.35 -37.34
N SER A 42 -2.65 34.14 -37.19
CA SER A 42 -3.57 35.26 -37.15
C SER A 42 -4.79 35.04 -36.25
N ARG A 43 -4.82 35.82 -35.16
CA ARG A 43 -5.98 36.31 -34.37
C ARG A 43 -6.24 35.69 -32.99
N SER A 44 -6.12 36.58 -31.99
CA SER A 44 -6.76 36.57 -30.64
C SER A 44 -6.10 35.72 -29.54
N GLN A 45 -6.17 36.21 -28.29
CA GLN A 45 -5.53 35.68 -27.08
C GLN A 45 -5.86 34.21 -26.76
N THR A 46 -6.95 33.66 -27.32
CA THR A 46 -7.32 32.24 -27.23
C THR A 46 -6.37 31.33 -28.03
N SER A 47 -5.68 31.88 -29.03
CA SER A 47 -4.69 31.16 -29.86
C SER A 47 -3.38 30.93 -29.12
N ILE A 48 -3.03 31.82 -28.19
CA ILE A 48 -1.79 31.75 -27.42
C ILE A 48 -1.86 30.59 -26.43
N THR A 49 -3.00 30.42 -25.75
CA THR A 49 -3.23 29.32 -24.80
C THR A 49 -3.27 27.95 -25.48
N LEU A 50 -3.84 27.87 -26.69
CA LEU A 50 -3.83 26.65 -27.50
C LEU A 50 -2.43 26.33 -28.04
N ALA A 51 -1.66 27.35 -28.45
CA ALA A 51 -0.28 27.17 -28.89
C ALA A 51 0.62 26.69 -27.73
N GLU A 52 0.50 27.28 -26.54
CA GLU A 52 1.21 26.85 -25.33
C GLU A 52 0.88 25.39 -24.96
N GLN A 53 -0.41 25.02 -24.99
CA GLN A 53 -0.84 23.63 -24.73
C GLN A 53 -0.37 22.64 -25.81
N LEU A 54 -0.28 23.08 -27.06
CA LEU A 54 0.22 22.28 -28.18
C LEU A 54 1.74 22.12 -28.13
N GLU A 55 2.49 23.16 -27.76
CA GLU A 55 3.93 23.10 -27.52
C GLU A 55 4.27 22.17 -26.35
N GLU A 56 3.49 22.24 -25.26
CA GLU A 56 3.66 21.34 -24.12
C GLU A 56 3.36 19.87 -24.49
N ARG A 57 2.40 19.63 -25.39
CA ARG A 57 2.13 18.32 -25.98
C ARG A 57 3.22 17.85 -26.92
N LEU A 58 3.77 18.73 -27.76
CA LEU A 58 4.87 18.44 -28.68
C LEU A 58 6.15 18.10 -27.92
N LYS A 59 6.44 18.80 -26.81
CA LYS A 59 7.55 18.48 -25.90
C LYS A 59 7.45 17.07 -25.33
N LYS A 60 6.25 16.60 -25.00
CA LYS A 60 6.00 15.24 -24.50
C LYS A 60 6.10 14.15 -25.60
N LEU A 61 6.06 14.54 -26.87
CA LEU A 61 6.17 13.62 -28.01
C LEU A 61 7.59 13.55 -28.59
N ASP A 62 8.38 14.61 -28.47
CA ASP A 62 9.78 14.67 -28.95
C ASP A 62 10.79 14.13 -27.91
N THR A 63 10.33 13.68 -26.74
CA THR A 63 11.22 13.08 -25.73
C THR A 63 11.40 11.59 -25.96
N ASP A 64 12.67 11.18 -26.07
CA ASP A 64 13.05 9.78 -26.27
C ASP A 64 12.54 8.95 -25.09
N PRO A 65 11.64 7.97 -25.31
CA PRO A 65 11.13 7.12 -24.23
C PRO A 65 12.21 6.24 -23.58
N PHE A 66 13.42 6.18 -24.16
CA PHE A 66 14.60 5.48 -23.65
C PHE A 66 15.70 6.42 -23.11
N ASP A 67 15.44 7.73 -22.99
CA ASP A 67 16.37 8.65 -22.32
C ASP A 67 16.46 8.27 -20.83
N GLU A 68 17.67 7.91 -20.37
CA GLU A 68 17.93 7.51 -18.98
C GLU A 68 17.60 8.64 -18.00
N ASP A 69 17.88 9.90 -18.35
CA ASP A 69 17.61 11.06 -17.50
C ASP A 69 16.10 11.28 -17.37
N GLU A 70 15.34 11.08 -18.44
CA GLU A 70 13.89 11.24 -18.41
C GLU A 70 13.18 10.06 -17.72
N ALA A 71 13.70 8.84 -17.88
CA ALA A 71 13.23 7.67 -17.15
C ALA A 71 13.48 7.83 -15.63
N GLU A 72 14.65 8.36 -15.24
CA GLU A 72 15.00 8.63 -13.85
C GLU A 72 14.12 9.76 -13.28
N LEU A 73 13.91 10.85 -14.03
CA LEU A 73 12.99 11.92 -13.64
C LEU A 73 11.55 11.40 -13.47
N ARG A 74 11.07 10.56 -14.39
CA ARG A 74 9.74 9.93 -14.28
C ARG A 74 9.63 9.06 -13.03
N PHE A 75 10.68 8.33 -12.68
CA PHE A 75 10.74 7.52 -11.47
C PHE A 75 10.77 8.39 -10.20
N LEU A 76 11.59 9.44 -10.16
CA LEU A 76 11.67 10.38 -9.04
C LEU A 76 10.36 11.16 -8.81
N HIS A 77 9.62 11.44 -9.88
CA HIS A 77 8.30 12.06 -9.82
C HIS A 77 7.15 11.05 -9.67
N SER A 78 7.45 9.75 -9.69
CA SER A 78 6.42 8.73 -9.52
C SER A 78 5.91 8.73 -8.08
N LYS A 79 4.60 8.59 -7.93
CA LYS A 79 3.96 8.49 -6.62
C LYS A 79 4.43 7.19 -5.94
N PRO A 80 4.90 7.25 -4.69
CA PRO A 80 5.25 6.03 -3.96
C PRO A 80 3.99 5.18 -3.68
N THR A 81 4.20 3.87 -3.57
CA THR A 81 3.08 2.92 -3.41
C THR A 81 2.49 3.01 -2.00
N CYS A 82 1.16 3.09 -1.91
CA CYS A 82 0.45 3.23 -0.65
C CYS A 82 -0.52 2.06 -0.40
N PHE A 83 -0.51 1.50 0.81
CA PHE A 83 -1.30 0.34 1.18
C PHE A 83 -2.22 0.62 2.37
N VAL A 84 -3.38 -0.04 2.39
CA VAL A 84 -4.28 -0.09 3.55
C VAL A 84 -4.49 -1.54 3.95
N LEU A 85 -4.30 -1.83 5.24
CA LEU A 85 -4.51 -3.16 5.80
C LEU A 85 -5.88 -3.24 6.49
N ILE A 86 -6.69 -4.20 6.06
CA ILE A 86 -8.02 -4.46 6.61
C ILE A 86 -8.10 -5.92 7.06
N GLY A 87 -8.94 -6.21 8.06
CA GLY A 87 -9.16 -7.58 8.52
C GLY A 87 -9.52 -7.65 10.00
N LYS A 88 -9.86 -8.85 10.47
CA LYS A 88 -10.31 -9.08 11.86
C LYS A 88 -9.26 -8.63 12.89
N PRO A 89 -9.69 -8.09 14.06
CA PRO A 89 -8.75 -7.72 15.12
C PRO A 89 -8.01 -8.96 15.63
N GLY A 90 -6.68 -8.91 15.67
CA GLY A 90 -5.84 -10.04 16.11
C GLY A 90 -5.34 -10.95 14.99
N ALA A 91 -5.80 -10.77 13.76
CA ALA A 91 -5.33 -11.55 12.61
C ALA A 91 -3.84 -11.38 12.31
N GLY A 92 -3.20 -10.35 12.89
CA GLY A 92 -1.77 -10.06 12.70
C GLY A 92 -1.48 -8.96 11.69
N LYS A 93 -2.47 -8.10 11.37
CA LYS A 93 -2.33 -6.96 10.46
C LYS A 93 -1.15 -6.06 10.80
N THR A 94 -1.00 -5.68 12.06
CA THR A 94 0.09 -4.82 12.54
C THR A 94 1.45 -5.46 12.33
N ALA A 95 1.59 -6.74 12.64
CA ALA A 95 2.82 -7.48 12.41
C ALA A 95 3.15 -7.61 10.91
N LEU A 96 2.14 -7.84 10.08
CA LEU A 96 2.29 -7.84 8.63
C LEU A 96 2.69 -6.45 8.10
N GLY A 97 2.03 -5.39 8.57
CA GLY A 97 2.28 -4.02 8.16
C GLY A 97 3.66 -3.51 8.53
N ARG A 98 4.14 -3.78 9.75
CA ARG A 98 5.51 -3.43 10.14
C ARG A 98 6.55 -4.17 9.27
N ARG A 99 6.31 -5.45 8.94
CA ARG A 99 7.21 -6.21 8.05
C ARG A 99 7.20 -5.68 6.63
N LEU A 100 6.01 -5.39 6.09
CA LEU A 100 5.86 -4.79 4.76
C LEU A 100 6.52 -3.41 4.71
N ALA A 101 6.38 -2.60 5.75
CA ALA A 101 7.00 -1.28 5.84
C ALA A 101 8.52 -1.36 5.80
N ALA A 102 9.11 -2.30 6.54
CA ALA A 102 10.55 -2.53 6.52
C ALA A 102 11.05 -3.00 5.14
N GLU A 103 10.34 -3.93 4.50
CA GLU A 103 10.74 -4.50 3.19
C GLU A 103 10.59 -3.49 2.04
N TRP A 104 9.48 -2.75 2.03
CA TRP A 104 9.16 -1.75 1.01
C TRP A 104 9.75 -0.37 1.31
N LYS A 105 10.44 -0.22 2.45
CA LYS A 105 11.03 1.04 2.92
C LYS A 105 10.02 2.19 2.92
N CYS A 106 8.80 1.93 3.38
CA CYS A 106 7.73 2.91 3.48
C CYS A 106 7.33 3.17 4.93
N GLU A 107 6.59 4.26 5.17
CA GLU A 107 6.18 4.63 6.52
C GLU A 107 5.06 3.74 7.04
N PHE A 108 5.22 3.16 8.24
CA PHE A 108 4.14 2.46 8.90
C PHE A 108 3.27 3.46 9.66
N VAL A 109 2.01 3.58 9.24
CA VAL A 109 1.04 4.55 9.78
C VAL A 109 0.04 3.77 10.63
N HIS A 110 0.16 3.92 11.96
CA HIS A 110 -0.75 3.31 12.92
C HIS A 110 -1.26 4.35 13.91
N ALA A 111 -2.57 4.34 14.18
CA ALA A 111 -3.22 5.35 15.02
C ALA A 111 -2.58 5.46 16.40
N THR A 112 -2.30 4.32 17.06
CA THR A 112 -1.68 4.30 18.39
C THR A 112 -0.28 4.90 18.38
N ASP A 113 0.54 4.56 17.38
CA ASP A 113 1.92 5.09 17.28
C ASP A 113 1.88 6.62 17.10
N ILE A 114 0.98 7.14 16.25
CA ILE A 114 0.79 8.58 16.03
C ILE A 114 0.31 9.29 17.30
N ILE A 115 -0.65 8.69 18.02
CA ILE A 115 -1.17 9.24 19.28
C ILE A 115 -0.07 9.31 20.34
N MET A 116 0.67 8.22 20.55
CA MET A 116 1.74 8.17 21.54
C MET A 116 2.84 9.18 21.20
N GLN A 117 3.26 9.25 19.94
CA GLN A 117 4.23 10.25 19.48
C GLN A 117 3.73 11.69 19.72
N ALA A 118 2.45 11.97 19.44
CA ALA A 118 1.87 13.29 19.64
C ALA A 118 1.79 13.70 21.12
N ILE A 119 1.53 12.74 22.02
CA ILE A 119 1.56 12.91 23.47
C ILE A 119 2.99 13.18 23.95
N GLU A 120 3.95 12.37 23.52
CA GLU A 120 5.38 12.53 23.86
C GLU A 120 5.92 13.90 23.42
N MET A 121 5.53 14.36 22.22
CA MET A 121 5.90 15.66 21.67
C MET A 121 5.09 16.84 22.25
N GLN A 122 4.13 16.58 23.14
CA GLN A 122 3.26 17.60 23.75
C GLN A 122 2.56 18.53 22.74
N THR A 123 2.20 17.98 21.58
CA THR A 123 1.44 18.71 20.56
C THR A 123 0.06 19.12 21.09
N GLU A 124 -0.58 20.12 20.48
CA GLU A 124 -1.92 20.56 20.89
C GLU A 124 -2.93 19.39 20.94
N ARG A 125 -2.97 18.57 19.88
CA ARG A 125 -3.81 17.37 19.84
C ARG A 125 -3.35 16.28 20.80
N GLY A 126 -2.04 16.10 20.97
CA GLY A 126 -1.49 15.18 21.95
C GLY A 126 -1.94 15.49 23.38
N ASN A 127 -1.95 16.77 23.77
CA ASN A 127 -2.42 17.20 25.07
C ASN A 127 -3.93 16.95 25.25
N ILE A 128 -4.75 17.26 24.23
CA ILE A 128 -6.19 16.96 24.24
C ILE A 128 -6.44 15.45 24.41
N VAL A 129 -5.74 14.63 23.62
CA VAL A 129 -5.87 13.17 23.69
C VAL A 129 -5.40 12.65 25.05
N SER A 130 -4.30 13.18 25.59
CA SER A 130 -3.81 12.82 26.92
C SER A 130 -4.86 13.13 28.00
N GLU A 131 -5.55 14.27 27.92
CA GLU A 131 -6.60 14.64 28.88
C GLU A 131 -7.80 13.68 28.81
N ILE A 132 -8.25 13.33 27.60
CA ILE A 132 -9.33 12.36 27.36
C ILE A 132 -8.95 11.00 27.96
N LEU A 133 -7.72 10.53 27.71
CA LEU A 133 -7.23 9.26 28.24
C LEU A 133 -7.13 9.26 29.77
N LEU A 134 -6.70 10.37 30.37
CA LEU A 134 -6.66 10.53 31.84
C LEU A 134 -8.05 10.48 32.49
N ARG A 135 -9.10 10.86 31.75
CA ARG A 135 -10.51 10.70 32.17
C ARG A 135 -11.04 9.28 32.00
N GLY A 136 -10.31 8.39 31.32
CA GLY A 136 -10.76 7.04 30.98
C GLY A 136 -11.80 7.02 29.86
N GLU A 137 -11.85 8.07 29.03
CA GLU A 137 -12.77 8.19 27.91
C GLU A 137 -12.13 7.64 26.61
N ALA A 138 -12.98 7.21 25.66
CA ALA A 138 -12.51 6.82 24.34
C ALA A 138 -12.12 8.05 23.51
N ILE A 139 -11.09 7.92 22.67
CA ILE A 139 -10.65 8.99 21.79
C ILE A 139 -11.62 9.07 20.60
N PRO A 140 -12.26 10.24 20.34
CA PRO A 140 -13.14 10.41 19.18
C PRO A 140 -12.44 10.11 17.86
N GLU A 141 -13.09 9.36 16.97
CA GLU A 141 -12.51 8.98 15.69
C GLU A 141 -12.16 10.19 14.80
N GLU A 142 -12.84 11.33 14.95
CA GLU A 142 -12.51 12.58 14.24
C GLU A 142 -11.11 13.07 14.54
N ILE A 143 -10.69 12.97 15.81
CA ILE A 143 -9.36 13.42 16.25
C ILE A 143 -8.31 12.50 15.63
N VAL A 144 -8.55 11.18 15.71
CA VAL A 144 -7.67 10.17 15.13
C VAL A 144 -7.54 10.36 13.62
N ALA A 145 -8.66 10.56 12.91
CA ALA A 145 -8.68 10.75 11.47
C ALA A 145 -7.85 11.97 11.04
N LYS A 146 -7.96 13.10 11.76
CA LYS A 146 -7.16 14.30 11.47
C LYS A 146 -5.66 14.09 11.75
N MET A 147 -5.31 13.34 12.79
CA MET A 147 -3.90 13.04 13.09
C MET A 147 -3.29 12.11 12.03
N ILE A 148 -4.07 11.13 11.55
CA ILE A 148 -3.67 10.26 10.43
C ILE A 148 -3.50 11.09 9.16
N GLU A 149 -4.44 11.98 8.85
CA GLU A 149 -4.36 12.87 7.68
C GLU A 149 -3.10 13.74 7.70
N GLU A 150 -2.73 14.29 8.87
CA GLU A 150 -1.48 15.05 9.03
C GLU A 150 -0.26 14.18 8.76
N LYS A 151 -0.20 12.96 9.30
CA LYS A 151 0.89 12.02 9.04
C LYS A 151 0.95 11.64 7.55
N ILE A 152 -0.18 11.42 6.89
CA ILE A 152 -0.22 11.10 5.45
C ILE A 152 0.26 12.27 4.58
N ASN A 153 0.03 13.50 5.02
CA ASN A 153 0.52 14.71 4.34
C ASN A 153 1.97 15.09 4.71
N SER A 154 2.64 14.28 5.53
CA SER A 154 4.04 14.51 5.90
C SER A 154 5.00 14.28 4.73
N MET A 155 6.18 14.90 4.80
CA MET A 155 7.19 14.81 3.75
C MET A 155 7.75 13.38 3.65
N GLU A 156 7.91 12.68 4.79
CA GLU A 156 8.40 11.31 4.84
C GLU A 156 7.49 10.37 4.04
N VAL A 157 6.18 10.51 4.26
CA VAL A 157 5.15 9.75 3.57
C VAL A 157 5.08 10.14 2.09
N ALA A 158 5.21 11.42 1.75
CA ALA A 158 5.24 11.88 0.36
C ALA A 158 6.41 11.28 -0.46
N HIS A 159 7.55 11.01 0.18
CA HIS A 159 8.71 10.39 -0.47
C HIS A 159 8.66 8.87 -0.50
N HIS A 160 8.23 8.22 0.58
CA HIS A 160 8.37 6.77 0.75
C HIS A 160 7.06 5.99 0.64
N GLY A 161 5.92 6.69 0.60
CA GLY A 161 4.60 6.06 0.68
C GLY A 161 4.27 5.62 2.11
N TYR A 162 3.15 4.91 2.26
CA TYR A 162 2.71 4.44 3.57
C TYR A 162 2.04 3.07 3.55
N ILE A 163 2.03 2.42 4.70
CA ILE A 163 1.14 1.32 5.04
C ILE A 163 0.27 1.74 6.22
N LEU A 164 -1.03 1.86 5.99
CA LEU A 164 -2.01 2.24 6.99
C LEU A 164 -2.62 0.99 7.64
N ASP A 165 -2.52 0.87 8.97
CA ASP A 165 -3.20 -0.15 9.77
C ASP A 165 -4.09 0.50 10.84
N GLY A 166 -5.35 0.10 10.87
CA GLY A 166 -6.32 0.54 11.89
C GLY A 166 -7.26 1.67 11.47
N PHE A 167 -7.19 2.15 10.22
CA PHE A 167 -8.15 3.10 9.66
C PHE A 167 -8.52 2.74 8.21
N PRO A 168 -9.80 2.81 7.80
CA PRO A 168 -10.97 3.13 8.63
C PRO A 168 -11.24 2.06 9.71
N SER A 169 -11.74 2.52 10.86
CA SER A 169 -12.16 1.69 11.98
C SER A 169 -13.55 1.10 11.73
N LEU A 170 -13.81 -0.07 12.32
CA LEU A 170 -15.15 -0.66 12.37
C LEU A 170 -16.00 -0.11 13.53
N SER A 171 -15.39 0.65 14.44
CA SER A 171 -16.11 1.43 15.43
C SER A 171 -16.82 2.58 14.70
N GLU A 172 -18.11 2.71 14.94
CA GLU A 172 -18.94 3.82 14.46
C GLU A 172 -19.50 4.64 15.64
N GLU A 173 -18.76 4.72 16.75
CA GLU A 173 -19.21 5.38 17.97
C GLU A 173 -19.25 6.91 17.84
N TYR A 174 -18.22 7.52 17.25
CA TYR A 174 -18.16 8.97 17.00
C TYR A 174 -18.24 9.31 15.51
N MET A 175 -17.64 8.50 14.63
CA MET A 175 -17.67 8.72 13.17
C MET A 175 -18.16 7.49 12.38
N SER A 176 -19.12 7.68 11.47
CA SER A 176 -19.61 6.59 10.61
C SER A 176 -18.54 6.09 9.63
N LEU A 177 -18.60 4.80 9.25
CA LEU A 177 -17.66 4.24 8.27
C LEU A 177 -17.72 4.98 6.93
N LYS A 178 -18.90 5.48 6.54
CA LYS A 178 -19.08 6.24 5.29
C LYS A 178 -18.28 7.53 5.33
N ASP A 179 -18.32 8.25 6.44
CA ASP A 179 -17.59 9.52 6.60
C ASP A 179 -16.09 9.27 6.65
N GLN A 180 -15.65 8.22 7.34
CA GLN A 180 -14.24 7.79 7.34
C GLN A 180 -13.74 7.49 5.92
N LEU A 181 -14.54 6.78 5.12
CA LEU A 181 -14.21 6.47 3.72
C LEU A 181 -14.17 7.73 2.84
N GLU A 182 -15.04 8.70 3.09
CA GLU A 182 -15.04 9.99 2.39
C GLU A 182 -13.74 10.77 2.67
N LEU A 183 -13.27 10.76 3.91
CA LEU A 183 -11.96 11.35 4.26
C LEU A 183 -10.82 10.68 3.50
N VAL A 184 -10.76 9.34 3.49
CA VAL A 184 -9.71 8.59 2.77
C VAL A 184 -9.71 8.93 1.27
N ARG A 185 -10.91 9.13 0.67
CA ARG A 185 -11.04 9.50 -0.75
C ARG A 185 -10.52 10.89 -1.07
N ASN A 186 -10.56 11.80 -0.09
CA ASN A 186 -10.16 13.19 -0.22
C ASN A 186 -8.69 13.43 0.11
N TRP A 187 -7.97 12.44 0.65
CA TRP A 187 -6.54 12.55 0.86
C TRP A 187 -5.78 12.81 -0.45
N LYS A 188 -4.77 13.68 -0.35
CA LYS A 188 -3.85 13.97 -1.47
C LYS A 188 -3.20 12.69 -1.98
N MET A 189 -2.75 11.84 -1.06
CA MET A 189 -2.13 10.56 -1.38
C MET A 189 -3.07 9.40 -1.06
N LYS A 190 -3.87 9.04 -2.07
CA LYS A 190 -4.85 7.96 -1.99
C LYS A 190 -4.16 6.60 -1.87
N PRO A 191 -4.74 5.62 -1.19
CA PRO A 191 -4.20 4.27 -1.17
C PRO A 191 -4.34 3.60 -2.54
N ASP A 192 -3.30 2.89 -2.97
CA ASP A 192 -3.26 2.16 -4.24
C ASP A 192 -3.79 0.74 -4.07
N PHE A 193 -3.47 0.12 -2.92
CA PHE A 193 -3.82 -1.26 -2.64
C PHE A 193 -4.51 -1.42 -1.28
N ILE A 194 -5.49 -2.31 -1.24
CA ILE A 194 -6.16 -2.74 -0.02
C ILE A 194 -5.84 -4.21 0.20
N ILE A 195 -5.15 -4.51 1.30
CA ILE A 195 -4.81 -5.87 1.69
C ILE A 195 -5.79 -6.32 2.76
N ASN A 196 -6.68 -7.24 2.41
CA ASN A 196 -7.63 -7.84 3.35
C ASN A 196 -7.06 -9.15 3.92
N LEU A 197 -6.60 -9.09 5.16
CA LEU A 197 -6.10 -10.25 5.89
C LEU A 197 -7.26 -11.09 6.44
N LYS A 198 -7.54 -12.20 5.77
CA LYS A 198 -8.58 -13.16 6.17
C LYS A 198 -7.97 -14.27 7.03
N MET A 199 -8.61 -14.53 8.16
CA MET A 199 -8.26 -15.63 9.07
C MET A 199 -9.54 -16.28 9.60
N PRO A 200 -9.67 -17.62 9.58
CA PRO A 200 -10.78 -18.33 10.21
C PRO A 200 -10.82 -18.09 11.72
N ASP A 201 -12.02 -18.12 12.31
CA ASP A 201 -12.19 -17.80 13.74
C ASP A 201 -11.42 -18.77 14.66
N LYS A 202 -11.38 -20.05 14.32
CA LYS A 202 -10.59 -21.05 15.06
C LYS A 202 -9.10 -20.70 15.11
N ASP A 203 -8.55 -20.20 14.01
CA ASP A 203 -7.15 -19.80 13.95
C ASP A 203 -6.91 -18.49 14.70
N LEU A 204 -7.89 -17.58 14.65
CA LEU A 204 -7.87 -16.31 15.39
C LEU A 204 -7.89 -16.55 16.90
N GLU A 205 -8.75 -17.44 17.39
CA GLU A 205 -8.80 -17.86 18.79
C GLU A 205 -7.48 -18.47 19.24
N ARG A 206 -6.96 -19.46 18.50
CA ARG A 206 -5.66 -20.08 18.80
C ARG A 206 -4.55 -19.03 18.87
N ARG A 207 -4.52 -18.11 17.90
CA ARG A 207 -3.55 -17.01 17.86
C ARG A 207 -3.68 -16.10 19.07
N ARG A 208 -4.89 -15.70 19.44
CA ARG A 208 -5.15 -14.82 20.59
C ARG A 208 -4.74 -15.46 21.92
N LEU A 209 -5.07 -16.74 22.13
CA LEU A 209 -4.72 -17.49 23.34
C LEU A 209 -3.20 -17.68 23.49
N GLY A 210 -2.51 -17.84 22.36
CA GLY A 210 -1.06 -17.98 22.28
C GLY A 210 -0.28 -16.66 22.25
N GLN A 211 -0.95 -15.50 22.27
CA GLN A 211 -0.27 -14.20 22.31
C GLN A 211 0.10 -13.81 23.74
N ARG A 212 1.29 -13.21 23.88
CA ARG A 212 1.75 -12.55 25.10
C ARG A 212 2.16 -11.13 24.76
N VAL A 213 1.96 -10.22 25.69
CA VAL A 213 2.36 -8.82 25.56
C VAL A 213 3.38 -8.54 26.65
N ASP A 214 4.53 -8.01 26.29
CA ASP A 214 5.48 -7.51 27.27
C ASP A 214 4.88 -6.27 27.97
N PRO A 215 4.72 -6.29 29.30
CA PRO A 215 4.12 -5.17 30.02
C PRO A 215 4.94 -3.88 29.98
N VAL A 216 6.24 -3.95 29.65
CA VAL A 216 7.13 -2.78 29.62
C VAL A 216 7.21 -2.20 28.22
N THR A 217 7.48 -3.05 27.22
CA THR A 217 7.67 -2.59 25.83
C THR A 217 6.37 -2.56 25.02
N GLY A 218 5.32 -3.25 25.48
CA GLY A 218 4.08 -3.43 24.72
C GLY A 218 4.23 -4.38 23.52
N GLU A 219 5.39 -5.01 23.33
CA GLU A 219 5.63 -5.90 22.21
C GLU A 219 4.80 -7.18 22.30
N ILE A 220 4.29 -7.63 21.16
CA ILE A 220 3.44 -8.83 21.06
C ILE A 220 4.31 -10.02 20.64
N TYR A 221 4.39 -11.01 21.52
CA TYR A 221 5.07 -12.28 21.30
C TYR A 221 4.06 -13.37 20.91
N THR A 222 4.34 -14.10 19.84
CA THR A 222 3.56 -15.30 19.50
C THR A 222 4.10 -16.54 20.21
N GLN A 223 3.26 -17.57 20.32
CA GLN A 223 3.62 -18.82 20.98
C GLN A 223 4.92 -19.44 20.43
N GLU A 224 5.17 -19.32 19.13
CA GLU A 224 6.39 -19.81 18.49
C GLU A 224 7.65 -19.02 18.92
N MET A 225 7.50 -17.74 19.28
CA MET A 225 8.62 -16.87 19.66
C MET A 225 9.11 -17.13 21.09
N TYR A 226 8.18 -17.34 22.05
CA TYR A 226 8.55 -17.54 23.46
C TYR A 226 8.57 -19.01 23.89
N ALA A 227 8.00 -19.92 23.10
CA ALA A 227 7.98 -21.36 23.37
C ALA A 227 8.20 -22.16 22.06
N PRO A 228 9.40 -22.08 21.45
CA PRO A 228 9.69 -22.72 20.17
C PRO A 228 9.61 -24.26 20.21
N ASP A 229 9.75 -24.86 21.40
CA ASP A 229 9.91 -26.31 21.58
C ASP A 229 8.61 -27.10 21.80
N LYS A 230 7.42 -26.51 21.60
CA LYS A 230 6.20 -27.31 21.68
C LYS A 230 6.12 -28.27 20.49
N PRO A 231 6.18 -29.61 20.69
CA PRO A 231 5.96 -30.54 19.60
C PRO A 231 4.58 -30.27 19.02
N LYS A 232 4.50 -30.15 17.69
CA LYS A 232 3.23 -30.04 16.94
C LYS A 232 2.31 -31.15 17.47
N GLU A 233 1.13 -30.74 17.92
CA GLU A 233 0.09 -31.57 18.53
C GLU A 233 0.03 -32.95 17.83
N VAL A 234 0.61 -33.96 18.48
CA VAL A 234 0.46 -35.34 18.05
C VAL A 234 -1.03 -35.62 18.22
N GLN A 235 -1.74 -35.87 17.13
CA GLN A 235 -3.10 -36.38 17.21
C GLN A 235 -3.03 -37.58 18.15
N PHE A 236 -3.68 -37.48 19.32
CA PHE A 236 -3.85 -38.62 20.20
C PHE A 236 -4.71 -39.61 19.41
N ILE A 237 -4.05 -40.50 18.68
CA ILE A 237 -4.68 -41.73 18.21
C ILE A 237 -5.14 -42.40 19.49
N ASP A 238 -6.45 -42.46 19.66
CA ASP A 238 -7.07 -43.14 20.77
C ASP A 238 -6.44 -44.54 20.87
N LYS A 239 -5.76 -44.81 22.00
CA LYS A 239 -5.08 -46.09 22.20
C LYS A 239 -6.07 -47.26 22.14
N ALA A 240 -7.38 -47.03 22.28
CA ALA A 240 -8.40 -48.05 22.07
C ALA A 240 -8.52 -48.49 20.60
N SER A 241 -8.23 -47.63 19.62
CA SER A 241 -8.31 -47.95 18.19
C SER A 241 -7.16 -48.85 17.70
N LEU A 242 -6.02 -48.84 18.40
CA LEU A 242 -4.84 -49.64 18.07
C LEU A 242 -4.92 -51.08 18.58
N PHE A 243 -5.75 -51.39 19.59
CA PHE A 243 -5.87 -52.73 20.15
C PHE A 243 -6.92 -53.62 19.46
N ASN A 244 -7.89 -53.03 18.73
CA ASN A 244 -8.92 -53.83 18.03
C ASN A 244 -8.47 -54.38 16.66
N ASN A 245 -7.34 -53.94 16.10
CA ASN A 245 -6.84 -54.39 14.80
C ASN A 245 -5.66 -55.37 14.87
N LYS A 246 -5.44 -56.03 16.02
CA LYS A 246 -4.36 -57.03 16.20
C LYS A 246 -4.83 -58.45 16.51
N LYS A 247 -6.10 -58.80 16.26
CA LYS A 247 -6.61 -60.16 16.50
C LYS A 247 -6.82 -61.03 15.26
N GLU A 248 -6.35 -60.57 14.10
CA GLU A 248 -6.23 -61.41 12.90
C GLU A 248 -4.81 -61.31 12.37
N MET A 249 -3.88 -62.06 12.98
CA MET A 249 -2.64 -62.52 12.34
C MET A 249 -1.91 -63.49 13.29
N TYR A 250 -1.85 -64.75 12.84
CA TYR A 250 -1.10 -65.90 13.36
C TYR A 250 -1.66 -66.63 14.60
N ILE A 251 -2.32 -67.76 14.29
CA ILE A 251 -2.33 -69.10 14.94
C ILE A 251 -2.36 -69.12 16.47
#